data_AF-A0A433KGB4-F1
#
_entry.id   AF-A0A433KGB4-F1
#
_cell.length_a   1.000
_cell.length_b   1.000
_cell.length_c   1.000
_cell.angle_alpha   90.00
_cell.angle_beta   90.00
_cell.angle_gamma   90.00
#
_symmetry.space_group_name_H-M   'P 1'
#
loop_
_entity.id
_entity.type
_entity.pdbx_description
1 polymer ?
#
loop_
_entity_poly.entity_id
_entity_poly.type
_entity_poly.pdbx_seq_one_letter_code
_entity_poly.pdbx_strand_id
1 'polypeptide(L)'
;MERSPLTDNELRLQVSYLARYMAESDNRRSLEASIGDSPHVKRWLASDMSTLASMGADLHQQQLGSVLGRDAGLAVFGAGLLIGEMFDGSMDRVSQAFLTPEMASDDANEAKVREAFHELITSRADAIAASLGWEAVCEFGCEPGSTNVIYVLRNPGDAPLSYPYIYSPDEVVMRVQVSHITPVDPSDPIGAFLGFQPTWKTDEGNTFATMFYTDPLYDESGKLVFNYQEEHNYYYPAVRKKIEDTHFGIALKHAFHSTPYSFYGNADVFPSQFIYNGGVYSLQSNSKDQVINQRMAVPGTLPGF
;
A
#
# COMPACT_ATOMS: atom_id res chain seq x y z
N MET A 1 -6.02 2.09 21.67
CA MET A 1 -4.77 1.42 21.25
C MET A 1 -3.61 2.07 21.98
N GLU A 2 -2.68 1.27 22.51
CA GLU A 2 -1.44 1.77 23.12
C GLU A 2 -0.53 2.38 22.04
N ARG A 3 0.14 3.48 22.35
CA ARG A 3 1.05 4.17 21.44
C ARG A 3 2.43 4.27 22.06
N SER A 4 3.46 3.95 21.29
CA SER A 4 4.86 4.09 21.68
C SER A 4 5.58 5.05 20.72
N PRO A 5 6.48 5.92 21.22
CA PRO A 5 7.29 6.78 20.36
C PRO A 5 8.14 5.97 19.37
N LEU A 6 8.23 6.42 18.13
CA LEU A 6 9.23 5.93 17.18
C LEU A 6 10.59 6.55 17.52
N THR A 7 11.49 5.74 18.09
CA THR A 7 12.87 6.14 18.41
C THR A 7 13.82 5.98 17.23
N ASP A 8 13.46 5.13 16.27
CA ASP A 8 14.17 4.97 15.01
C ASP A 8 13.84 6.12 14.05
N ASN A 9 14.81 7.01 13.86
CA ASN A 9 14.67 8.16 12.97
C ASN A 9 14.53 7.76 11.50
N GLU A 10 15.14 6.64 11.10
CA GLU A 10 15.12 6.15 9.72
C GLU A 10 13.73 5.60 9.38
N LEU A 11 13.20 4.73 10.24
CA LEU A 11 11.83 4.23 10.12
C LEU A 11 10.81 5.38 10.17
N ARG A 12 11.00 6.37 11.06
CA ARG A 12 10.10 7.52 11.17
C ARG A 12 10.07 8.35 9.87
N LEU A 13 11.22 8.59 9.26
CA LEU A 13 11.30 9.31 7.98
C LEU A 13 10.64 8.51 6.86
N GLN A 14 10.89 7.21 6.82
CA GLN A 14 10.32 6.28 5.84
C GLN A 14 8.79 6.30 5.86
N VAL A 15 8.18 6.03 7.03
CA VAL A 15 6.72 5.99 7.13
C VAL A 15 6.10 7.36 6.91
N SER A 16 6.77 8.45 7.31
CA SER A 16 6.29 9.81 7.03
C SER A 16 6.27 10.11 5.53
N TYR A 17 7.31 9.70 4.79
CA TYR A 17 7.35 9.88 3.33
C TYR A 17 6.27 9.10 2.60
N LEU A 18 6.05 7.85 2.99
CA LEU A 18 5.01 7.02 2.39
C LEU A 18 3.60 7.58 2.71
N ALA A 19 3.44 8.19 3.89
CA ALA A 19 2.20 8.85 4.30
C ALA A 19 2.05 10.31 3.83
N ARG A 20 2.99 10.84 3.03
CA ARG A 20 3.11 12.29 2.76
C ARG A 20 1.85 12.96 2.19
N TYR A 21 1.02 12.21 1.44
CA TYR A 21 -0.23 12.74 0.89
C TYR A 21 -1.30 13.02 1.95
N MET A 22 -1.13 12.48 3.17
CA MET A 22 -1.96 12.81 4.33
C MET A 22 -1.51 14.09 5.04
N ALA A 23 -0.36 14.66 4.65
CA ALA A 23 0.12 15.94 5.15
C ALA A 23 -0.49 17.10 4.35
N GLU A 24 -0.57 18.27 4.98
CA GLU A 24 -0.85 19.51 4.26
C GLU A 24 0.27 19.82 3.24
N SER A 25 -0.06 20.52 2.15
CA SER A 25 0.85 20.75 1.01
C SER A 25 2.20 21.34 1.44
N ASP A 26 2.20 22.32 2.34
CA ASP A 26 3.43 22.96 2.82
C ASP A 26 4.31 22.00 3.65
N ASN A 27 3.69 21.15 4.48
CA ASN A 27 4.41 20.15 5.27
C ASN A 27 4.91 18.99 4.41
N ARG A 28 4.14 18.58 3.39
CA ARG A 28 4.59 17.62 2.38
C ARG A 28 5.85 18.13 1.69
N ARG A 29 5.86 19.38 1.25
CA ARG A 29 7.03 20.02 0.63
C ARG A 29 8.23 20.10 1.59
N SER A 30 8.01 20.46 2.86
CA SER A 30 9.07 20.50 3.88
C SER A 30 9.67 19.11 4.14
N LEU A 31 8.82 18.08 4.19
CA LEU A 31 9.23 16.69 4.34
C LEU A 31 10.05 16.22 3.12
N GLU A 32 9.60 16.49 1.90
CA GLU A 32 10.30 16.15 0.65
C GLU A 32 11.68 16.83 0.59
N ALA A 33 11.77 18.12 0.95
CA ALA A 33 13.05 18.82 1.03
C ALA A 33 13.99 18.19 2.08
N SER A 34 13.47 17.88 3.27
CA SER A 34 14.24 17.23 4.35
C SER A 34 14.75 15.85 3.95
N ILE A 35 13.99 15.14 3.13
CA ILE A 35 14.33 13.83 2.58
C ILE A 35 15.49 13.93 1.59
N GLY A 36 15.46 14.92 0.72
CA GLY A 36 16.55 15.15 -0.23
C GLY A 36 17.89 15.41 0.43
N ASP A 37 17.87 16.02 1.61
CA ASP A 37 19.07 16.25 2.38
C ASP A 37 19.50 15.09 3.28
N SER A 38 18.64 14.07 3.43
CA SER A 38 18.89 12.96 4.35
C SER A 38 20.10 12.11 3.91
N PRO A 39 20.95 11.65 4.85
CA PRO A 39 22.03 10.70 4.55
C PRO A 39 21.55 9.39 3.95
N HIS A 40 20.26 9.06 4.12
CA HIS A 40 19.65 7.85 3.59
C HIS A 40 19.48 7.89 2.10
N VAL A 41 18.81 8.92 1.59
CA VAL A 41 18.67 9.12 0.15
C VAL A 41 20.03 9.30 -0.49
N LYS A 42 20.96 10.04 0.14
CA LYS A 42 22.32 10.20 -0.39
C LYS A 42 23.09 8.88 -0.48
N ARG A 43 22.90 7.96 0.47
CA ARG A 43 23.47 6.60 0.44
C ARG A 43 22.80 5.74 -0.64
N TRP A 44 21.48 5.79 -0.74
CA TRP A 44 20.72 5.05 -1.73
C TRP A 44 21.05 5.50 -3.16
N LEU A 45 21.07 6.80 -3.43
CA LEU A 45 21.50 7.35 -4.71
C LEU A 45 22.91 6.89 -5.08
N ALA A 46 23.83 6.83 -4.10
CA ALA A 46 25.18 6.34 -4.35
C ALA A 46 25.24 4.84 -4.66
N SER A 47 24.40 4.01 -4.03
CA SER A 47 24.31 2.57 -4.32
C SER A 47 23.58 2.28 -5.63
N ASP A 48 22.47 2.96 -5.90
CA ASP A 48 21.74 2.81 -7.16
C ASP A 48 22.53 3.34 -8.33
N MET A 49 23.30 4.41 -8.18
CA MET A 49 24.25 4.82 -9.20
C MET A 49 25.27 3.73 -9.52
N SER A 50 25.65 2.86 -8.55
CA SER A 50 26.52 1.71 -8.81
C SER A 50 25.78 0.57 -9.52
N THR A 51 24.50 0.35 -9.20
CA THR A 51 23.63 -0.65 -9.85
C THR A 51 23.24 -0.22 -11.28
N LEU A 52 22.77 1.02 -11.46
CA LEU A 52 22.54 1.67 -12.74
C LEU A 52 23.83 1.78 -13.57
N ALA A 53 24.98 2.07 -12.94
CA ALA A 53 26.28 2.01 -13.61
C ALA A 53 26.64 0.58 -14.05
N SER A 54 26.28 -0.44 -13.27
CA SER A 54 26.53 -1.84 -13.64
C SER A 54 25.61 -2.33 -14.77
N MET A 55 24.35 -1.85 -14.83
CA MET A 55 23.43 -2.10 -15.94
C MET A 55 23.81 -1.28 -17.19
N GLY A 56 24.32 -0.06 -17.02
CA GLY A 56 24.80 0.79 -18.12
C GLY A 56 26.18 0.41 -18.66
N ALA A 57 27.02 -0.25 -17.87
CA ALA A 57 28.33 -0.76 -18.30
C ALA A 57 28.21 -1.90 -19.34
N ASP A 58 27.07 -2.58 -19.39
CA ASP A 58 26.74 -3.55 -20.44
C ASP A 58 26.30 -2.87 -21.77
N LEU A 59 26.04 -1.56 -21.76
CA LEU A 59 25.52 -0.81 -22.92
C LEU A 59 26.47 0.25 -23.50
N HIS A 60 27.50 0.72 -22.77
CA HIS A 60 28.58 1.52 -23.37
C HIS A 60 29.86 1.55 -22.53
N GLN A 61 31.00 1.29 -23.19
CA GLN A 61 32.34 1.36 -22.61
C GLN A 61 32.69 2.74 -22.05
N GLN A 62 33.22 2.72 -20.82
CA GLN A 62 34.17 3.66 -20.22
C GLN A 62 33.70 5.09 -19.90
N GLN A 63 33.31 5.30 -18.63
CA GLN A 63 33.81 6.36 -17.70
C GLN A 63 32.81 6.56 -16.54
N LEU A 64 32.77 5.63 -15.57
CA LEU A 64 31.84 5.70 -14.44
C LEU A 64 32.61 5.79 -13.11
N GLY A 65 32.70 7.01 -12.61
CA GLY A 65 33.31 7.33 -11.32
C GLY A 65 33.49 8.84 -11.04
N SER A 66 32.85 9.73 -11.80
CA SER A 66 33.07 11.18 -11.68
C SER A 66 32.03 11.86 -10.80
N VAL A 67 32.47 12.92 -10.10
CA VAL A 67 31.65 13.83 -9.27
C VAL A 67 30.45 14.40 -10.05
N LEU A 68 30.58 14.55 -11.38
CA LEU A 68 29.51 14.99 -12.28
C LEU A 68 28.30 14.06 -12.31
N GLY A 69 28.49 12.74 -12.19
CA GLY A 69 27.38 11.78 -12.14
C GLY A 69 26.58 11.88 -10.85
N ARG A 70 27.24 12.20 -9.73
CA ARG A 70 26.60 12.42 -8.43
C ARG A 70 25.77 13.70 -8.44
N ASP A 71 26.30 14.77 -9.03
CA ASP A 71 25.61 16.06 -9.09
C ASP A 71 24.42 16.03 -10.06
N ALA A 72 24.54 15.29 -11.17
CA ALA A 72 23.41 15.03 -12.08
C ALA A 72 22.32 14.18 -11.41
N GLY A 73 22.69 13.12 -10.67
CA GLY A 73 21.74 12.29 -9.94
C GLY A 73 21.00 13.06 -8.84
N LEU A 74 21.69 13.94 -8.10
CA LEU A 74 21.07 14.83 -7.11
C LEU A 74 20.12 15.86 -7.76
N ALA A 75 20.45 16.38 -8.93
CA ALA A 75 19.61 17.33 -9.65
C ALA A 75 18.33 16.66 -10.22
N VAL A 76 18.47 15.45 -10.77
CA VAL A 76 17.34 14.64 -11.26
C VAL A 76 16.42 14.22 -10.11
N PHE A 77 16.98 13.77 -8.99
CA PHE A 77 16.22 13.49 -7.77
C PHE A 77 15.50 14.74 -7.22
N GLY A 78 16.18 15.90 -7.21
CA GLY A 78 15.59 17.17 -6.77
C GLY A 78 14.41 17.60 -7.65
N ALA A 79 14.44 17.28 -8.94
CA ALA A 79 13.31 17.47 -9.84
C ALA A 79 12.18 16.46 -9.58
N GLY A 80 12.49 15.17 -9.37
CA GLY A 80 11.51 14.12 -9.09
C GLY A 80 10.70 14.35 -7.81
N LEU A 81 11.32 14.91 -6.77
CA LEU A 81 10.61 15.34 -5.56
C LEU A 81 9.61 16.49 -5.79
N LEU A 82 9.85 17.35 -6.78
CA LEU A 82 9.03 18.54 -7.03
C LEU A 82 7.78 18.29 -7.88
N ILE A 83 7.57 17.06 -8.40
CA ILE A 83 6.44 16.73 -9.28
C ILE A 83 5.15 16.42 -8.49
N GLY A 84 5.20 16.36 -7.15
CA GLY A 84 4.04 16.11 -6.26
C GLY A 84 2.98 17.23 -6.17
N GLU A 85 2.96 18.18 -7.11
CA GLU A 85 2.13 19.40 -7.08
C GLU A 85 0.66 19.21 -7.51
N MET A 86 0.16 17.99 -7.71
CA MET A 86 -1.21 17.80 -8.21
C MET A 86 -2.33 17.89 -7.14
N PHE A 87 -2.02 17.97 -5.85
CA PHE A 87 -3.05 17.96 -4.79
C PHE A 87 -2.96 19.17 -3.85
N ASP A 88 -3.95 20.07 -3.97
CA ASP A 88 -4.21 21.21 -3.08
C ASP A 88 -4.92 20.74 -1.80
N GLY A 89 -4.20 20.00 -0.94
CA GLY A 89 -4.72 19.55 0.35
C GLY A 89 -4.09 18.26 0.88
N SER A 90 -4.38 17.97 2.15
CA SER A 90 -4.17 16.64 2.76
C SER A 90 -5.28 15.70 2.34
N MET A 91 -4.94 14.46 2.00
CA MET A 91 -5.90 13.40 1.70
C MET A 91 -6.28 12.65 2.97
N ASP A 92 -7.58 12.48 3.18
CA ASP A 92 -8.10 11.71 4.32
C ASP A 92 -7.74 10.22 4.22
N ARG A 93 -7.62 9.70 2.99
CA ARG A 93 -7.27 8.31 2.72
C ARG A 93 -6.19 8.22 1.65
N VAL A 94 -5.23 7.35 1.88
CA VAL A 94 -4.17 7.03 0.93
C VAL A 94 -3.97 5.53 0.88
N SER A 95 -3.69 4.98 -0.29
CA SER A 95 -3.29 3.60 -0.51
C SER A 95 -2.58 3.51 -1.84
N GLN A 96 -1.43 2.86 -1.85
CA GLN A 96 -0.70 2.55 -3.07
C GLN A 96 -0.13 1.15 -2.98
N ALA A 97 0.12 0.56 -4.13
CA ALA A 97 0.87 -0.69 -4.26
C ALA A 97 1.92 -0.61 -5.34
N PHE A 98 2.93 -1.45 -5.20
CA PHE A 98 4.15 -1.46 -5.97
C PHE A 98 4.47 -2.89 -6.41
N LEU A 99 5.02 -3.04 -7.61
CA LEU A 99 5.52 -4.32 -8.12
C LEU A 99 7.04 -4.27 -8.22
N THR A 100 7.68 -5.40 -7.89
CA THR A 100 9.12 -5.59 -8.10
C THR A 100 9.40 -6.03 -9.54
N PRO A 101 10.66 -5.98 -10.01
CA PRO A 101 11.02 -6.47 -11.34
C PRO A 101 10.70 -7.94 -11.55
N GLU A 102 10.73 -8.75 -10.48
CA GLU A 102 10.37 -10.17 -10.52
C GLU A 102 8.86 -10.40 -10.69
N MET A 103 8.02 -9.47 -10.22
CA MET A 103 6.57 -9.52 -10.39
C MET A 103 6.16 -9.00 -11.77
N ALA A 104 6.74 -7.89 -12.20
CA ALA A 104 6.56 -7.33 -13.54
C ALA A 104 7.80 -6.53 -13.95
N SER A 105 8.40 -6.90 -15.09
CA SER A 105 9.55 -6.18 -15.65
C SER A 105 9.17 -4.77 -16.14
N ASP A 106 10.17 -3.90 -16.30
CA ASP A 106 9.97 -2.52 -16.78
C ASP A 106 9.34 -2.45 -18.19
N ASP A 107 9.56 -3.47 -19.01
CA ASP A 107 9.03 -3.59 -20.38
C ASP A 107 7.70 -4.37 -20.45
N ALA A 108 7.14 -4.76 -19.29
CA ALA A 108 5.86 -5.45 -19.25
C ALA A 108 4.75 -4.57 -19.84
N ASN A 109 3.86 -5.20 -20.62
CA ASN A 109 2.66 -4.49 -21.09
C ASN A 109 1.63 -4.39 -19.95
N GLU A 110 0.67 -3.48 -20.11
CA GLU A 110 -0.35 -3.20 -19.09
C GLU A 110 -1.12 -4.46 -18.64
N ALA A 111 -1.37 -5.41 -19.55
CA ALA A 111 -2.07 -6.65 -19.22
C ALA A 111 -1.29 -7.52 -18.21
N LYS A 112 0.02 -7.71 -18.42
CA LYS A 112 0.89 -8.43 -17.48
C LYS A 112 1.02 -7.72 -16.14
N VAL A 113 1.09 -6.39 -16.17
CA VAL A 113 1.19 -5.58 -14.94
C VAL A 113 -0.10 -5.72 -14.11
N ARG A 114 -1.27 -5.66 -14.76
CA ARG A 114 -2.56 -5.90 -14.10
C ARG A 114 -2.65 -7.32 -13.55
N GLU A 115 -2.16 -8.32 -14.28
CA GLU A 115 -2.10 -9.70 -13.82
C GLU A 115 -1.24 -9.84 -12.55
N ALA A 116 -0.06 -9.21 -12.51
CA ALA A 116 0.80 -9.21 -11.32
C ALA A 116 0.14 -8.52 -10.10
N PHE A 117 -0.61 -7.43 -10.30
CA PHE A 117 -1.42 -6.85 -9.22
C PHE A 117 -2.56 -7.78 -8.77
N HIS A 118 -3.21 -8.47 -9.71
CA HIS A 118 -4.23 -9.46 -9.38
C HIS A 118 -3.64 -10.60 -8.53
N GLU A 119 -2.48 -11.14 -8.92
CA GLU A 119 -1.76 -12.16 -8.15
C GLU A 119 -1.36 -11.67 -6.75
N LEU A 120 -0.91 -10.41 -6.63
CA LEU A 120 -0.65 -9.79 -5.34
C LEU A 120 -1.92 -9.81 -4.47
N ILE A 121 -3.06 -9.38 -5.00
CA ILE A 121 -4.34 -9.38 -4.29
C ILE A 121 -4.76 -10.79 -3.87
N THR A 122 -4.68 -11.77 -4.79
CA THR A 122 -4.99 -13.18 -4.51
C THR A 122 -4.13 -13.71 -3.38
N SER A 123 -2.81 -13.46 -3.42
CA SER A 123 -1.89 -13.90 -2.37
C SER A 123 -2.23 -13.31 -1.00
N ARG A 124 -2.72 -12.06 -0.94
CA ARG A 124 -3.18 -11.45 0.30
C ARG A 124 -4.49 -12.05 0.79
N ALA A 125 -5.45 -12.29 -0.11
CA ALA A 125 -6.72 -12.95 0.22
C ALA A 125 -6.48 -14.31 0.87
N ASP A 126 -5.65 -15.14 0.21
CA ASP A 126 -5.33 -16.49 0.63
C ASP A 126 -4.57 -16.50 1.96
N ALA A 127 -3.59 -15.61 2.12
CA ALA A 127 -2.81 -15.52 3.36
C ALA A 127 -3.68 -15.09 4.56
N ILE A 128 -4.61 -14.14 4.35
CA ILE A 128 -5.56 -13.72 5.37
C ILE A 128 -6.50 -14.88 5.72
N ALA A 129 -7.11 -15.54 4.73
CA ALA A 129 -7.97 -16.69 4.97
C ALA A 129 -7.23 -17.80 5.73
N ALA A 130 -6.02 -18.16 5.29
CA ALA A 130 -5.20 -19.16 5.96
C ALA A 130 -4.88 -18.79 7.42
N SER A 131 -4.59 -17.52 7.72
CA SER A 131 -4.35 -17.05 9.10
C SER A 131 -5.55 -17.19 10.03
N LEU A 132 -6.76 -17.19 9.46
CA LEU A 132 -8.02 -17.39 10.17
C LEU A 132 -8.44 -18.87 10.22
N GLY A 133 -7.75 -19.76 9.50
CA GLY A 133 -8.21 -21.14 9.26
C GLY A 133 -9.43 -21.20 8.33
N TRP A 134 -9.59 -20.21 7.47
CA TRP A 134 -10.71 -20.00 6.55
C TRP A 134 -10.29 -20.28 5.11
N GLU A 135 -11.26 -20.28 4.20
CA GLU A 135 -11.05 -20.40 2.75
C GLU A 135 -11.39 -19.08 2.05
N ALA A 136 -10.55 -18.66 1.11
CA ALA A 136 -10.82 -17.52 0.23
C ALA A 136 -11.46 -18.01 -1.08
N VAL A 137 -12.63 -17.48 -1.43
CA VAL A 137 -13.32 -17.76 -2.69
C VAL A 137 -13.46 -16.47 -3.48
N CYS A 138 -12.93 -16.43 -4.70
CA CYS A 138 -13.17 -15.31 -5.60
C CYS A 138 -14.59 -15.39 -6.19
N GLU A 139 -15.39 -14.35 -6.01
CA GLU A 139 -16.78 -14.28 -6.49
C GLU A 139 -16.95 -13.25 -7.63
N PHE A 140 -16.02 -12.31 -7.79
CA PHE A 140 -16.05 -11.31 -8.87
C PHE A 140 -14.64 -10.88 -9.27
N GLY A 141 -14.41 -10.68 -10.58
CA GLY A 141 -13.12 -10.22 -11.12
C GLY A 141 -12.01 -11.25 -10.92
N CYS A 142 -12.33 -12.52 -11.17
CA CYS A 142 -11.43 -13.64 -10.92
C CYS A 142 -10.50 -13.94 -12.10
N GLU A 143 -10.77 -13.31 -13.25
CA GLU A 143 -9.92 -13.36 -14.41
C GLU A 143 -8.59 -12.61 -14.17
N PRO A 144 -7.46 -13.11 -14.71
CA PRO A 144 -6.20 -12.39 -14.65
C PRO A 144 -6.32 -10.96 -15.16
N GLY A 145 -5.83 -10.01 -14.35
CA GLY A 145 -5.79 -8.59 -14.71
C GLY A 145 -7.02 -7.76 -14.33
N SER A 146 -7.99 -8.33 -13.61
CA SER A 146 -9.11 -7.57 -13.06
C SER A 146 -8.65 -6.53 -12.04
N THR A 147 -9.20 -5.32 -12.14
CA THR A 147 -8.88 -4.21 -11.24
C THR A 147 -9.94 -3.95 -10.18
N ASN A 148 -11.03 -4.73 -10.19
CA ASN A 148 -12.04 -4.74 -9.14
C ASN A 148 -12.33 -6.20 -8.79
N VAL A 149 -11.83 -6.66 -7.65
CA VAL A 149 -11.84 -8.08 -7.27
C VAL A 149 -12.57 -8.22 -5.95
N ILE A 150 -13.44 -9.23 -5.85
CA ILE A 150 -14.23 -9.50 -4.64
C ILE A 150 -14.03 -10.94 -4.23
N TYR A 151 -13.50 -11.12 -3.02
CA TYR A 151 -13.35 -12.40 -2.35
C TYR A 151 -14.37 -12.53 -1.21
N VAL A 152 -14.85 -13.74 -0.98
CA VAL A 152 -15.53 -14.13 0.25
C VAL A 152 -14.60 -15.06 1.01
N LEU A 153 -14.25 -14.67 2.23
CA LEU A 153 -13.50 -15.48 3.18
C LEU A 153 -14.52 -16.22 4.05
N ARG A 154 -14.56 -17.55 3.97
CA ARG A 154 -15.56 -18.38 4.66
C ARG A 154 -14.94 -19.19 5.77
N ASN A 155 -15.62 -19.26 6.91
CA ASN A 155 -15.30 -20.17 8.01
C ASN A 155 -15.90 -21.56 7.72
N PRO A 156 -15.12 -22.59 7.31
CA PRO A 156 -15.68 -23.86 6.86
C PRO A 156 -16.24 -24.75 7.99
N GLY A 157 -16.11 -24.37 9.27
CA GLY A 157 -16.48 -25.25 10.38
C GLY A 157 -16.81 -24.56 11.70
N ASP A 158 -17.33 -23.33 11.66
CA ASP A 158 -17.65 -22.51 12.85
C ASP A 158 -16.46 -22.42 13.83
N ALA A 159 -15.23 -22.46 13.30
CA ALA A 159 -14.04 -22.39 14.12
C ALA A 159 -13.99 -21.02 14.80
N PRO A 160 -13.85 -20.96 16.14
CA PRO A 160 -13.76 -19.69 16.82
C PRO A 160 -12.49 -18.95 16.38
N LEU A 161 -12.61 -17.64 16.16
CA LEU A 161 -11.45 -16.80 15.92
C LEU A 161 -10.47 -16.90 17.10
N SER A 162 -9.17 -16.92 16.78
CA SER A 162 -8.10 -17.04 17.78
C SER A 162 -8.08 -15.88 18.78
N TYR A 163 -8.63 -14.73 18.39
CA TYR A 163 -8.85 -13.57 19.25
C TYR A 163 -10.36 -13.35 19.48
N PRO A 164 -10.79 -13.10 20.73
CA PRO A 164 -12.21 -12.94 21.06
C PRO A 164 -12.72 -11.55 20.67
N TYR A 165 -12.88 -11.32 19.37
CA TYR A 165 -13.53 -10.12 18.87
C TYR A 165 -14.98 -10.07 19.35
N ILE A 166 -15.46 -8.87 19.73
CA ILE A 166 -16.86 -8.64 20.10
C ILE A 166 -17.81 -9.06 18.96
N TYR A 167 -17.34 -8.92 17.72
CA TYR A 167 -18.03 -9.34 16.52
C TYR A 167 -17.13 -10.31 15.75
N SER A 168 -17.59 -11.56 15.60
CA SER A 168 -16.90 -12.66 14.92
C SER A 168 -17.84 -13.19 13.84
N PRO A 169 -17.77 -12.69 12.60
CA PRO A 169 -18.64 -13.16 11.53
C PRO A 169 -18.19 -14.54 11.00
N ASP A 170 -19.10 -15.25 10.36
CA ASP A 170 -18.81 -16.54 9.70
C ASP A 170 -18.28 -16.34 8.27
N GLU A 171 -18.56 -15.17 7.68
CA GLU A 171 -18.09 -14.78 6.36
C GLU A 171 -17.64 -13.32 6.35
N VAL A 172 -16.55 -13.05 5.64
CA VAL A 172 -16.07 -11.69 5.35
C VAL A 172 -15.99 -11.51 3.85
N VAL A 173 -16.55 -10.41 3.36
CA VAL A 173 -16.36 -10.01 1.96
C VAL A 173 -15.22 -9.01 1.89
N MET A 174 -14.17 -9.35 1.15
CA MET A 174 -13.05 -8.46 0.85
C MET A 174 -13.19 -7.94 -0.58
N ARG A 175 -13.28 -6.62 -0.75
CA ARG A 175 -13.23 -5.96 -2.05
C ARG A 175 -11.90 -5.23 -2.18
N VAL A 176 -11.20 -5.46 -3.28
CA VAL A 176 -9.99 -4.70 -3.63
C VAL A 176 -10.19 -4.02 -4.97
N GLN A 177 -9.81 -2.75 -5.02
CA GLN A 177 -9.88 -1.94 -6.21
C GLN A 177 -8.49 -1.36 -6.52
N VAL A 178 -8.04 -1.60 -7.74
CA VAL A 178 -6.83 -1.04 -8.33
C VAL A 178 -7.27 0.04 -9.30
N SER A 179 -6.80 1.27 -9.09
CA SER A 179 -7.03 2.38 -10.03
C SER A 179 -5.98 2.35 -11.14
N HIS A 180 -5.61 3.50 -11.68
CA HIS A 180 -4.62 3.61 -12.73
C HIS A 180 -3.22 3.16 -12.26
N ILE A 181 -2.49 2.52 -13.17
CA ILE A 181 -1.18 1.91 -12.94
C ILE A 181 -0.17 2.59 -13.86
N THR A 182 0.97 2.99 -13.31
CA THR A 182 2.02 3.70 -14.03
C THR A 182 3.39 3.07 -13.77
N PRO A 183 4.31 3.13 -14.74
CA PRO A 183 5.70 2.78 -14.49
C PRO A 183 6.30 3.76 -13.48
N VAL A 184 7.23 3.28 -12.66
CA VAL A 184 7.95 4.14 -11.71
C VAL A 184 9.00 4.94 -12.47
N ASP A 185 9.04 6.25 -12.25
CA ASP A 185 10.10 7.09 -12.78
C ASP A 185 11.43 6.71 -12.11
N PRO A 186 12.51 6.43 -12.85
CA PRO A 186 13.82 6.11 -12.27
C PRO A 186 14.38 7.19 -11.32
N SER A 187 13.87 8.42 -11.38
CA SER A 187 14.19 9.52 -10.47
C SER A 187 13.37 9.56 -9.19
N ASP A 188 12.29 8.76 -9.10
CA ASP A 188 11.44 8.65 -7.92
C ASP A 188 12.20 7.93 -6.81
N PRO A 189 12.42 8.57 -5.65
CA PRO A 189 13.16 7.95 -4.55
C PRO A 189 12.34 6.93 -3.76
N ILE A 190 11.11 6.63 -4.18
CA ILE A 190 10.23 5.68 -3.52
C ILE A 190 10.93 4.34 -3.24
N GLY A 191 11.83 3.87 -4.11
CA GLY A 191 12.58 2.63 -3.91
C GLY A 191 13.45 2.64 -2.64
N ALA A 192 14.02 3.80 -2.29
CA ALA A 192 14.79 3.98 -1.05
C ALA A 192 13.94 3.75 0.21
N PHE A 193 12.66 4.09 0.12
CA PHE A 193 11.70 3.98 1.21
C PHE A 193 10.95 2.66 1.22
N LEU A 194 10.88 1.95 0.10
CA LEU A 194 10.32 0.61 0.04
C LEU A 194 11.33 -0.46 0.44
N GLY A 195 12.63 -0.18 0.27
CA GLY A 195 13.70 -1.15 0.51
C GLY A 195 13.93 -2.12 -0.67
N PHE A 196 13.29 -1.83 -1.81
CA PHE A 196 13.47 -2.49 -3.10
C PHE A 196 13.20 -1.48 -4.23
N GLN A 197 13.63 -1.77 -5.44
CA GLN A 197 13.35 -0.93 -6.62
C GLN A 197 12.04 -1.35 -7.29
N PRO A 198 10.96 -0.56 -7.21
CA PRO A 198 9.74 -0.89 -7.91
C PRO A 198 9.84 -0.53 -9.40
N THR A 199 9.18 -1.32 -10.24
CA THR A 199 9.07 -1.10 -11.70
C THR A 199 7.74 -0.46 -12.06
N TRP A 200 6.68 -0.86 -11.35
CA TRP A 200 5.31 -0.37 -11.52
C TRP A 200 4.70 0.03 -10.19
N LYS A 201 3.82 1.03 -10.21
CA LYS A 201 3.03 1.46 -9.06
C LYS A 201 1.60 1.79 -9.46
N THR A 202 0.68 1.74 -8.51
CA THR A 202 -0.59 2.46 -8.66
C THR A 202 -0.34 3.96 -8.52
N ASP A 203 -1.19 4.78 -9.13
CA ASP A 203 -1.09 6.24 -9.02
C ASP A 203 -1.14 6.73 -7.56
N GLU A 204 -0.79 7.99 -7.34
CA GLU A 204 -0.81 8.59 -6.01
C GLU A 204 -2.24 8.76 -5.47
N GLY A 205 -2.38 8.82 -4.15
CA GLY A 205 -3.69 8.94 -3.48
C GLY A 205 -4.22 7.62 -2.95
N ASN A 206 -5.51 7.34 -3.13
CA ASN A 206 -6.19 6.12 -2.66
C ASN A 206 -6.52 5.18 -3.84
N THR A 207 -5.50 4.53 -4.39
CA THR A 207 -5.53 3.83 -5.68
C THR A 207 -5.34 2.32 -5.55
N PHE A 208 -5.02 1.81 -4.36
CA PHE A 208 -5.02 0.38 -4.03
C PHE A 208 -5.99 0.13 -2.86
N ALA A 209 -7.26 0.44 -3.09
CA ALA A 209 -8.26 0.54 -2.05
C ALA A 209 -8.77 -0.83 -1.64
N THR A 210 -8.73 -1.13 -0.34
CA THR A 210 -9.28 -2.35 0.25
C THR A 210 -10.44 -2.05 1.19
N MET A 211 -11.51 -2.82 1.04
CA MET A 211 -12.72 -2.74 1.86
C MET A 211 -13.15 -4.10 2.38
N PHE A 212 -13.63 -4.11 3.62
CA PHE A 212 -14.10 -5.32 4.30
C PHE A 212 -15.55 -5.15 4.76
N TYR A 213 -16.36 -6.18 4.48
CA TYR A 213 -17.77 -6.24 4.80
C TYR A 213 -18.14 -7.57 5.43
N THR A 214 -19.34 -7.64 5.97
CA THR A 214 -19.93 -8.84 6.58
C THR A 214 -21.43 -8.89 6.27
N ASP A 215 -22.05 -10.02 6.63
CA ASP A 215 -23.44 -10.37 6.34
C ASP A 215 -23.73 -10.24 4.82
N PRO A 216 -23.01 -10.99 3.95
CA PRO A 216 -23.26 -11.01 2.52
C PRO A 216 -24.69 -11.44 2.17
N LEU A 217 -25.23 -10.87 1.10
CA LEU A 217 -26.54 -11.24 0.56
C LEU A 217 -26.35 -12.14 -0.66
N TYR A 218 -26.95 -13.33 -0.60
CA TYR A 218 -26.94 -14.29 -1.68
C TYR A 218 -28.28 -14.33 -2.42
N ASP A 219 -28.24 -14.62 -3.71
CA ASP A 219 -29.44 -14.90 -4.50
C ASP A 219 -29.96 -16.33 -4.26
N GLU A 220 -31.06 -16.69 -4.91
CA GLU A 220 -31.67 -18.02 -4.80
C GLU A 220 -30.76 -19.17 -5.28
N SER A 221 -29.73 -18.86 -6.07
CA SER A 221 -28.73 -19.82 -6.55
C SER A 221 -27.52 -19.95 -5.62
N GLY A 222 -27.49 -19.19 -4.52
CA GLY A 222 -26.39 -19.16 -3.56
C GLY A 222 -25.20 -18.32 -4.03
N LYS A 223 -25.37 -17.45 -5.04
CA LYS A 223 -24.31 -16.55 -5.51
C LYS A 223 -24.40 -15.19 -4.83
N LEU A 224 -23.23 -14.59 -4.57
CA LEU A 224 -23.17 -13.25 -3.99
C LEU A 224 -23.85 -12.25 -4.92
N VAL A 225 -24.77 -11.45 -4.38
CA VAL A 225 -25.43 -10.40 -5.15
C VAL A 225 -24.48 -9.22 -5.31
N PHE A 226 -24.41 -8.65 -6.51
CA PHE A 226 -23.62 -7.46 -6.82
C PHE A 226 -24.51 -6.31 -7.28
N ASN A 227 -24.20 -5.11 -6.78
CA ASN A 227 -24.79 -3.86 -7.22
C ASN A 227 -23.79 -3.10 -8.09
N TYR A 228 -24.18 -2.75 -9.31
CA TYR A 228 -23.39 -1.89 -10.18
C TYR A 228 -23.59 -0.42 -9.79
N GLN A 229 -22.50 0.32 -9.61
CA GLN A 229 -22.52 1.76 -9.44
C GLN A 229 -21.99 2.44 -10.71
N GLU A 230 -22.89 3.11 -11.43
CA GLU A 230 -22.59 3.75 -12.71
C GLU A 230 -21.58 4.89 -12.59
N GLU A 231 -21.68 5.72 -11.54
CA GLU A 231 -20.81 6.89 -11.31
C GLU A 231 -19.33 6.52 -11.22
N HIS A 232 -19.02 5.33 -10.70
CA HIS A 232 -17.66 4.85 -10.53
C HIS A 232 -17.31 3.70 -11.47
N ASN A 233 -18.26 3.19 -12.27
CA ASN A 233 -18.09 2.03 -13.14
C ASN A 233 -17.54 0.80 -12.39
N TYR A 234 -18.08 0.50 -11.20
CA TYR A 234 -17.66 -0.65 -10.39
C TYR A 234 -18.84 -1.46 -9.85
N TYR A 235 -18.55 -2.74 -9.59
CA TYR A 235 -19.45 -3.62 -8.86
C TYR A 235 -19.10 -3.61 -7.37
N TYR A 236 -20.14 -3.49 -6.55
CA TYR A 236 -20.09 -3.60 -5.10
C TYR A 236 -20.85 -4.85 -4.65
N PRO A 237 -20.36 -5.59 -3.66
CA PRO A 237 -21.11 -6.70 -3.09
C PRO A 237 -22.32 -6.14 -2.32
N ALA A 238 -23.47 -6.81 -2.44
CA ALA A 238 -24.63 -6.53 -1.60
C ALA A 238 -24.40 -7.14 -0.22
N VAL A 239 -24.21 -6.27 0.77
CA VAL A 239 -23.79 -6.61 2.14
C VAL A 239 -24.55 -5.74 3.12
N ARG A 240 -24.76 -6.22 4.35
CA ARG A 240 -25.50 -5.42 5.35
C ARG A 240 -24.61 -4.48 6.16
N LYS A 241 -23.33 -4.81 6.32
CA LYS A 241 -22.45 -4.08 7.25
C LYS A 241 -21.04 -3.91 6.68
N LYS A 242 -20.51 -2.70 6.83
CA LYS A 242 -19.07 -2.41 6.71
C LYS A 242 -18.41 -2.71 8.05
N ILE A 243 -17.26 -3.37 8.03
CA ILE A 243 -16.53 -3.70 9.27
C ILE A 243 -15.18 -3.01 9.38
N GLU A 244 -14.82 -2.17 8.42
CA GLU A 244 -13.49 -1.55 8.28
C GLU A 244 -12.98 -0.84 9.55
N ASP A 245 -13.88 -0.26 10.33
CA ASP A 245 -13.55 0.51 11.55
C ASP A 245 -13.68 -0.33 12.84
N THR A 246 -14.10 -1.59 12.73
CA THR A 246 -14.12 -2.52 13.88
C THR A 246 -12.72 -3.04 14.16
N HIS A 247 -12.45 -3.54 15.38
CA HIS A 247 -11.16 -4.18 15.68
C HIS A 247 -10.81 -5.31 14.72
N PHE A 248 -11.80 -6.11 14.30
CA PHE A 248 -11.59 -7.19 13.33
C PHE A 248 -11.30 -6.66 11.93
N GLY A 249 -12.04 -5.67 11.44
CA GLY A 249 -11.76 -5.04 10.14
C GLY A 249 -10.42 -4.30 10.10
N ILE A 250 -10.01 -3.67 11.21
CA ILE A 250 -8.67 -3.08 11.35
C ILE A 250 -7.60 -4.17 11.29
N ALA A 251 -7.80 -5.31 11.97
CA ALA A 251 -6.87 -6.44 11.91
C ALA A 251 -6.76 -7.05 10.50
N LEU A 252 -7.89 -7.18 9.78
CA LEU A 252 -7.91 -7.61 8.38
C LEU A 252 -7.18 -6.62 7.47
N LYS A 253 -7.39 -5.31 7.65
CA LYS A 253 -6.72 -4.28 6.85
C LYS A 253 -5.22 -4.19 7.16
N HIS A 254 -4.85 -4.33 8.43
CA HIS A 254 -3.47 -4.48 8.86
C HIS A 254 -2.84 -5.70 8.20
N ALA A 255 -3.48 -6.88 8.29
CA ALA A 255 -3.01 -8.09 7.65
C ALA A 255 -2.86 -7.90 6.13
N PHE A 256 -3.83 -7.31 5.43
CA PHE A 256 -3.74 -7.08 3.98
C PHE A 256 -2.52 -6.24 3.59
N HIS A 257 -2.29 -5.11 4.26
CA HIS A 257 -1.16 -4.21 3.98
C HIS A 257 0.12 -4.55 4.77
N SER A 258 0.17 -5.70 5.46
CA SER A 258 1.38 -6.22 6.10
C SER A 258 2.31 -6.88 5.08
N THR A 259 2.80 -6.06 4.17
CA THR A 259 3.68 -6.40 3.06
C THR A 259 4.53 -5.18 2.70
N PRO A 260 5.76 -5.34 2.18
CA PRO A 260 6.52 -4.20 1.64
C PRO A 260 5.89 -3.63 0.36
N TYR A 261 4.98 -4.34 -0.29
CA TYR A 261 4.44 -3.98 -1.62
C TYR A 261 3.23 -3.04 -1.59
N SER A 262 2.71 -2.68 -0.42
CA SER A 262 1.58 -1.74 -0.34
C SER A 262 1.51 -1.03 1.00
N PHE A 263 0.79 0.08 1.04
CA PHE A 263 0.43 0.76 2.27
C PHE A 263 -1.00 1.26 2.26
N TYR A 264 -1.51 1.62 3.44
CA TYR A 264 -2.80 2.25 3.61
C TYR A 264 -2.77 3.29 4.73
N GLY A 265 -3.41 4.44 4.52
CA GLY A 265 -3.57 5.49 5.51
C GLY A 265 -5.01 5.98 5.58
N ASN A 266 -5.45 6.30 6.79
CA ASN A 266 -6.78 6.86 7.07
C ASN A 266 -6.71 7.87 8.21
N ALA A 267 -6.97 9.14 7.90
CA ALA A 267 -7.02 10.25 8.83
C ALA A 267 -8.40 10.40 9.50
N ASP A 268 -9.48 9.91 8.87
CA ASP A 268 -10.87 10.06 9.33
C ASP A 268 -11.20 9.23 10.58
N VAL A 269 -10.45 8.15 10.82
CA VAL A 269 -10.67 7.27 11.97
C VAL A 269 -9.88 7.74 13.17
N PHE A 270 -10.41 7.55 14.38
CA PHE A 270 -9.67 7.81 15.61
C PHE A 270 -9.24 6.48 16.27
N PRO A 271 -7.93 6.24 16.47
CA PRO A 271 -6.81 7.09 16.08
C PRO A 271 -6.51 7.04 14.57
N SER A 272 -6.09 8.17 14.00
CA SER A 272 -5.66 8.24 12.60
C SER A 272 -4.46 7.31 12.41
N GLN A 273 -4.51 6.50 11.36
CA GLN A 273 -3.61 5.36 11.21
C GLN A 273 -2.97 5.30 9.82
N PHE A 274 -1.72 4.85 9.80
CA PHE A 274 -0.97 4.48 8.61
C PHE A 274 -0.42 3.06 8.81
N ILE A 275 -0.60 2.21 7.82
CA ILE A 275 -0.28 0.79 7.83
C ILE A 275 0.75 0.54 6.74
N TYR A 276 1.89 -0.01 7.13
CA TYR A 276 2.95 -0.39 6.21
C TYR A 276 3.83 -1.48 6.80
N ASN A 277 4.05 -2.55 6.03
CA ASN A 277 5.00 -3.61 6.31
C ASN A 277 4.95 -4.17 7.76
N GLY A 278 3.74 -4.58 8.19
CA GLY A 278 3.51 -5.14 9.53
C GLY A 278 3.40 -4.09 10.64
N GLY A 279 3.73 -2.83 10.37
CA GLY A 279 3.57 -1.74 11.31
C GLY A 279 2.23 -1.01 11.17
N VAL A 280 1.71 -0.55 12.30
CA VAL A 280 0.64 0.45 12.34
C VAL A 280 1.17 1.68 13.08
N TYR A 281 0.98 2.84 12.48
CA TYR A 281 1.57 4.10 12.92
C TYR A 281 0.50 5.15 13.05
N SER A 282 0.64 6.03 14.05
CA SER A 282 -0.33 7.10 14.27
C SER A 282 0.09 8.36 13.53
N LEU A 283 -0.83 8.93 12.75
CA LEU A 283 -0.72 10.31 12.32
C LEU A 283 -1.06 11.21 13.50
N GLN A 284 -0.14 12.10 13.87
CA GLN A 284 -0.41 13.03 14.97
C GLN A 284 -0.89 14.40 14.51
N SER A 285 -0.36 14.88 13.38
CA SER A 285 -0.71 16.18 12.83
C SER A 285 -0.34 16.19 11.36
N ASN A 286 -1.27 16.63 10.53
CA ASN A 286 -1.06 16.94 9.12
C ASN A 286 -0.24 18.24 8.93
N SER A 287 -0.14 19.09 9.95
CA SER A 287 0.59 20.37 9.96
C SER A 287 2.03 20.29 10.51
N LYS A 288 2.61 19.09 10.63
CA LYS A 288 4.01 18.88 11.05
C LYS A 288 4.80 18.15 9.98
N ASP A 289 6.07 18.52 9.83
CA ASP A 289 7.00 17.92 8.87
C ASP A 289 7.25 16.43 9.15
N GLN A 290 7.06 15.98 10.39
CA GLN A 290 7.02 14.57 10.75
C GLN A 290 5.59 14.18 11.11
N VAL A 291 4.83 13.82 10.07
CA VAL A 291 3.41 13.47 10.12
C VAL A 291 3.17 12.26 11.05
N ILE A 292 4.15 11.35 11.08
CA ILE A 292 4.12 10.13 11.89
C ILE A 292 5.29 10.13 12.89
N ASN A 293 5.00 9.87 14.16
CA ASN A 293 6.01 9.79 15.23
C ASN A 293 5.74 8.69 16.27
N GLN A 294 4.67 7.92 16.10
CA GLN A 294 4.24 6.89 17.03
C GLN A 294 3.91 5.60 16.32
N ARG A 295 4.32 4.47 16.91
CA ARG A 295 3.82 3.14 16.57
C ARG A 295 2.61 2.84 17.45
N MET A 296 1.59 2.21 16.86
CA MET A 296 0.40 1.75 17.56
C MET A 296 0.45 0.23 17.74
N ALA A 297 0.02 -0.23 18.91
CA ALA A 297 -0.29 -1.65 19.10
C ALA A 297 -1.65 -1.95 18.48
N VAL A 298 -1.72 -2.99 17.64
CA VAL A 298 -2.97 -3.50 17.06
C VAL A 298 -3.49 -4.60 17.98
N PRO A 299 -4.68 -4.44 18.59
CA PRO A 299 -5.28 -5.50 19.37
C PRO A 299 -5.69 -6.66 18.44
N GLY A 300 -5.26 -7.89 18.77
CA GLY A 300 -5.70 -9.09 18.06
C GLY A 300 -5.11 -9.29 16.67
N THR A 301 -3.85 -8.93 16.42
CA THR A 301 -3.17 -9.21 15.13
C THR A 301 -3.42 -10.65 14.68
N LEU A 302 -3.76 -10.81 13.39
CA LEU A 302 -3.99 -12.14 12.83
C LEU A 302 -2.69 -12.96 12.89
N PRO A 303 -2.75 -14.26 13.23
CA PRO A 303 -1.56 -15.10 13.31
C PRO A 303 -0.77 -15.05 11.99
N GLY A 304 0.53 -14.73 12.06
CA GLY A 304 1.39 -14.64 10.89
C GLY A 304 1.52 -13.25 10.26
N PHE A 305 0.91 -12.22 10.86
CA PHE A 305 1.03 -10.81 10.45
C PHE A 305 1.42 -9.88 11.60
#